data_AF-A0A9X3EG51-F1
#
_entry.id   AF-A0A9X3EG51-F1
#
_cell.length_a   1.000
_cell.length_b   1.000
_cell.length_c   1.000
_cell.angle_alpha   90.00
_cell.angle_beta   90.00
_cell.angle_gamma   90.00
#
_symmetry.space_group_name_H-M   'P 1'
#
loop_
_entity.id
_entity.type
_entity.pdbx_description
1 polymer ?
#
loop_
_entity_poly.entity_id
_entity_poly.type
_entity_poly.pdbx_seq_one_letter_code
_entity_poly.pdbx_strand_id
1 'polypeptide(L)'
;MTIEEYKKRSIDRINKQAVVAGAFTNCFDTRAQSERQRTSERKRRLRALVRSNITEIDVLAQYFMISVNTIKKIAYSAGYRISNGRVVESVTR
;
A
#
# COMPACT_ATOMS: atom_id res chain seq x y z
N MET A 1 -31.09 31.68 -17.66
CA MET A 1 -30.01 30.88 -17.03
C MET A 1 -30.01 31.20 -15.55
N THR A 2 -30.26 30.21 -14.71
CA THR A 2 -30.27 30.39 -13.25
C THR A 2 -28.85 30.34 -12.68
N ILE A 3 -28.65 30.85 -11.47
CA ILE A 3 -27.35 30.81 -10.78
C ILE A 3 -26.88 29.36 -10.56
N GLU A 4 -27.82 28.45 -10.29
CA GLU A 4 -27.57 27.01 -10.17
C GLU A 4 -27.05 26.41 -11.49
N GLU A 5 -27.67 26.74 -12.62
CA GLU A 5 -27.24 26.29 -13.95
C GLU A 5 -25.85 26.81 -14.32
N TYR A 6 -25.53 28.04 -13.93
CA TYR A 6 -24.22 28.64 -14.15
C TYR A 6 -23.12 27.93 -13.34
N LYS A 7 -23.37 27.68 -12.04
CA LYS A 7 -22.43 26.94 -11.18
C LYS A 7 -22.15 25.54 -11.72
N LYS A 8 -23.20 24.82 -12.12
CA LYS A 8 -23.09 23.48 -12.70
C LYS A 8 -22.24 23.49 -13.98
N ARG A 9 -22.50 24.41 -14.90
CA ARG A 9 -21.70 24.58 -16.13
C ARG A 9 -20.24 24.93 -15.86
N SER A 10 -19.97 25.75 -14.84
CA SER A 10 -18.61 26.12 -14.45
C SER A 10 -17.82 24.89 -13.95
N ILE A 11 -18.42 24.09 -13.07
CA ILE A 11 -17.82 22.85 -12.56
C ILE A 11 -17.60 21.85 -13.70
N ASP A 12 -18.57 21.67 -14.59
CA ASP A 12 -18.45 20.77 -15.74
C ASP A 12 -17.31 21.19 -16.68
N ARG A 13 -17.09 22.49 -16.86
CA ARG A 13 -15.98 23.02 -17.67
C ARG A 13 -14.62 22.72 -17.03
N ILE A 14 -14.50 22.95 -15.72
CA ILE A 14 -13.29 22.65 -14.95
C ILE A 14 -12.98 21.15 -15.00
N ASN A 15 -13.99 20.30 -14.78
CA ASN A 15 -13.83 18.85 -14.83
C ASN A 15 -13.41 18.37 -16.23
N LYS A 16 -14.01 18.91 -17.30
CA LYS A 16 -13.60 18.59 -18.68
C LYS A 16 -12.15 18.99 -18.95
N GLN A 17 -11.72 20.16 -18.48
CA GLN A 17 -10.32 20.59 -18.60
C GLN A 17 -9.37 19.68 -17.79
N ALA A 18 -9.75 19.28 -16.58
CA ALA A 18 -8.96 18.37 -15.75
C ALA A 18 -8.87 16.95 -16.34
N VAL A 19 -9.93 16.47 -17.03
CA VAL A 19 -9.90 15.19 -17.77
C VAL A 19 -8.95 15.28 -18.97
N VAL A 20 -9.05 16.34 -19.79
CA VAL A 20 -8.17 16.55 -20.96
C VAL A 20 -6.71 16.71 -20.54
N ALA A 21 -6.45 17.37 -19.41
CA ALA A 21 -5.12 17.51 -18.84
C ALA A 21 -4.59 16.23 -18.17
N GLY A 22 -5.34 15.13 -18.15
CA GLY A 22 -4.94 13.88 -17.48
C GLY A 22 -4.74 14.04 -15.97
N ALA A 23 -5.32 15.07 -15.35
CA ALA A 23 -5.09 15.37 -13.94
C ALA A 23 -5.62 14.25 -13.04
N PHE A 24 -6.76 13.65 -13.40
CA PHE A 24 -7.32 12.52 -12.66
C PHE A 24 -6.48 11.25 -12.80
N THR A 25 -6.00 10.92 -14.00
CA THR A 25 -5.12 9.75 -14.22
C THR A 25 -3.80 9.91 -13.49
N ASN A 26 -3.16 11.08 -13.56
CA ASN A 26 -1.94 11.38 -12.82
C ASN A 26 -2.12 11.25 -11.29
N CYS A 27 -3.28 11.66 -10.76
CA CYS A 27 -3.61 11.47 -9.34
C CYS A 27 -3.74 9.98 -8.96
N PHE A 28 -4.31 9.14 -9.83
CA PHE A 28 -4.38 7.70 -9.61
C PHE A 28 -3.00 7.05 -9.65
N ASP A 29 -2.18 7.41 -10.65
CA ASP A 29 -0.84 6.85 -10.83
C ASP A 29 0.08 7.22 -9.67
N THR A 30 0.05 8.47 -9.21
CA THR A 30 0.84 8.93 -8.05
C THR A 30 0.40 8.26 -6.75
N ARG A 31 -0.91 8.07 -6.52
CA ARG A 31 -1.42 7.30 -5.38
C ARG A 31 -0.97 5.85 -5.43
N ALA A 32 -1.14 5.19 -6.59
CA ALA A 32 -0.71 3.82 -6.79
C ALA A 32 0.81 3.67 -6.60
N GLN A 33 1.61 4.65 -7.06
CA GLN A 33 3.05 4.69 -6.86
C GLN A 33 3.42 4.84 -5.38
N SER A 34 2.75 5.75 -4.64
CA SER A 34 2.96 5.92 -3.20
C SER A 34 2.62 4.64 -2.44
N GLU A 35 1.53 3.96 -2.79
CA GLU A 35 1.14 2.69 -2.16
C GLU A 35 2.15 1.57 -2.45
N ARG A 36 2.66 1.48 -3.69
CA ARG A 36 3.73 0.54 -4.04
C ARG A 36 5.01 0.82 -3.25
N GLN A 37 5.38 2.09 -3.09
CA GLN A 37 6.55 2.48 -2.29
C GLN A 37 6.38 2.08 -0.83
N ARG A 38 5.26 2.43 -0.19
CA ARG A 38 4.95 2.02 1.20
C ARG A 38 4.99 0.50 1.36
N THR A 39 4.46 -0.23 0.38
CA THR A 39 4.45 -1.69 0.39
C THR A 39 5.87 -2.26 0.27
N SER A 40 6.68 -1.72 -0.64
CA SER A 40 8.09 -2.10 -0.81
C SER A 40 8.90 -1.85 0.46
N GLU A 41 8.69 -0.69 1.10
CA GLU A 41 9.35 -0.34 2.35
C GLU A 41 8.97 -1.28 3.49
N ARG A 42 7.68 -1.60 3.65
CA ARG A 42 7.21 -2.59 4.64
C ARG A 42 7.88 -3.96 4.42
N LYS A 43 7.96 -4.43 3.18
CA LYS A 43 8.65 -5.69 2.85
C LYS A 43 10.14 -5.60 3.20
N ARG A 44 10.81 -4.48 2.89
CA ARG A 44 12.23 -4.25 3.23
C ARG A 44 12.46 -4.29 4.74
N ARG A 45 11.63 -3.59 5.52
CA ARG A 45 11.72 -3.58 6.99
C ARG A 45 11.46 -4.96 7.59
N LEU A 46 10.48 -5.71 7.06
CA LEU A 46 10.20 -7.08 7.49
C LEU A 46 11.43 -7.97 7.27
N ARG A 47 12.03 -7.93 6.07
CA ARG A 47 13.25 -8.69 5.75
C ARG A 47 14.40 -8.36 6.70
N ALA A 48 14.57 -7.09 7.06
CA ALA A 48 15.61 -6.67 8.00
C ALA A 48 15.39 -7.28 9.41
N LEU A 49 14.15 -7.23 9.91
CA LEU A 49 13.82 -7.79 11.23
C LEU A 49 14.00 -9.32 11.26
N VAL A 50 13.57 -10.02 10.21
CA VAL A 50 13.76 -11.47 10.08
C VAL A 50 15.24 -11.85 10.05
N ARG A 51 16.08 -11.08 9.34
CA ARG A 51 17.55 -11.27 9.34
C ARG A 51 18.19 -11.02 10.71
N SER A 52 17.59 -10.18 11.53
CA SER A 52 17.98 -9.95 12.93
C SER A 52 17.36 -10.96 13.91
N ASN A 53 16.87 -12.12 13.42
CA ASN A 53 16.21 -13.18 14.19
C ASN A 53 14.88 -12.80 14.87
N ILE A 54 14.25 -11.69 14.48
CA ILE A 54 12.90 -11.35 14.94
C ILE A 54 11.90 -12.03 14.00
N THR A 55 11.51 -13.24 14.34
CA THR A 55 10.66 -14.09 13.49
C THR A 55 9.24 -14.29 14.02
N GLU A 56 8.97 -14.01 15.28
CA GLU A 56 7.64 -14.22 15.88
C GLU A 56 6.62 -13.21 15.34
N ILE A 57 5.49 -13.71 14.87
CA ILE A 57 4.49 -12.89 14.17
C ILE A 57 3.86 -11.85 15.10
N ASP A 58 3.64 -12.20 16.37
CA ASP A 58 3.05 -11.28 17.34
C ASP A 58 4.01 -10.12 17.65
N VAL A 59 5.32 -10.42 17.77
CA VAL A 59 6.36 -9.41 17.95
C VAL A 59 6.47 -8.52 16.72
N LEU A 60 6.44 -9.10 15.52
CA LEU A 60 6.42 -8.34 14.26
C LEU A 60 5.17 -7.45 14.17
N ALA A 61 4.00 -7.93 14.58
CA ALA A 61 2.77 -7.15 14.60
C ALA A 61 2.89 -5.91 15.51
N GLN A 62 3.54 -6.06 16.67
CA GLN A 62 3.84 -4.94 17.57
C GLN A 62 4.83 -3.95 16.94
N TYR A 63 5.92 -4.43 16.33
CA TYR A 63 6.91 -3.56 15.67
C TYR A 63 6.32 -2.67 14.58
N PHE A 64 5.34 -3.20 13.83
CA PHE A 64 4.69 -2.47 12.77
C PHE A 64 3.40 -1.74 13.23
N MET A 65 2.95 -1.97 14.47
CA MET A 65 1.66 -1.50 14.99
C MET A 65 0.49 -1.85 14.08
N ILE A 66 0.46 -3.09 13.57
CA ILE A 66 -0.60 -3.58 12.69
C ILE A 66 -1.09 -4.96 13.14
N SER A 67 -2.24 -5.39 12.60
CA SER A 67 -2.77 -6.71 12.92
C SER A 67 -1.81 -7.84 12.50
N VAL A 68 -1.82 -8.91 13.28
CA VAL A 68 -1.14 -10.18 12.97
C VAL A 68 -1.49 -10.65 11.55
N ASN A 69 -2.76 -10.60 11.16
CA ASN A 69 -3.19 -11.04 9.83
C ASN A 69 -2.56 -10.18 8.69
N THR A 70 -2.38 -8.88 8.94
CA THR A 70 -1.68 -8.00 8.00
C THR A 70 -0.21 -8.38 7.86
N ILE A 71 0.48 -8.70 8.97
CA ILE A 71 1.85 -9.23 8.92
C ILE A 71 1.91 -10.52 8.11
N LYS A 72 0.96 -11.45 8.30
CA LYS A 72 0.91 -12.70 7.51
C LYS A 72 0.86 -12.41 6.01
N LYS A 73 -0.03 -11.51 5.58
CA LYS A 73 -0.12 -11.10 4.17
C LYS A 73 1.19 -10.48 3.66
N ILE A 74 1.83 -9.61 4.45
CA ILE A 74 3.10 -8.99 4.07
C ILE A 74 4.19 -10.07 3.95
N ALA A 75 4.29 -10.99 4.91
CA ALA A 75 5.27 -12.09 4.91
C ALA A 75 5.13 -12.97 3.66
N TYR A 76 3.93 -13.44 3.34
CA TYR A 76 3.68 -14.21 2.11
C TYR A 76 4.06 -13.42 0.86
N SER A 77 3.65 -12.15 0.78
CA SER A 77 3.98 -11.28 -0.36
C SER A 77 5.48 -10.95 -0.47
N ALA A 78 6.25 -11.18 0.58
CA ALA A 78 7.70 -10.98 0.65
C ALA A 78 8.49 -12.27 0.39
N GLY A 79 7.82 -13.41 0.16
CA GLY A 79 8.45 -14.71 -0.12
C GLY A 79 8.75 -15.54 1.14
N TYR A 80 8.12 -15.22 2.27
CA TYR A 80 8.24 -16.01 3.50
C TYR A 80 7.09 -16.99 3.67
N ARG A 81 7.34 -18.06 4.42
CA ARG A 81 6.31 -18.95 4.95
C ARG A 81 6.10 -18.69 6.43
N ILE A 82 4.99 -19.19 6.95
CA ILE A 82 4.67 -19.13 8.36
C ILE A 82 4.57 -20.56 8.88
N SER A 83 5.33 -20.85 9.93
CA SER A 83 5.30 -22.14 10.62
C SER A 83 5.33 -21.88 12.12
N ASN A 84 4.42 -22.51 12.87
CA ASN A 84 4.33 -22.40 14.34
C ASN A 84 4.37 -20.95 14.85
N GLY A 85 3.63 -20.04 14.19
CA GLY A 85 3.58 -18.63 14.59
C GLY A 85 4.85 -17.82 14.26
N ARG A 86 5.81 -18.39 13.53
CA ARG A 86 7.05 -17.76 13.13
C ARG A 86 7.16 -17.61 11.62
N VAL A 87 7.76 -16.51 11.19
CA VAL A 87 8.15 -16.24 9.82
C VAL A 87 9.43 -17.01 9.53
N VAL A 88 9.37 -17.90 8.54
CA VAL A 88 10.48 -18.74 8.09
C VAL A 88 10.73 -18.48 6.61
N GLU A 89 11.99 -18.57 6.18
CA GLU A 89 12.31 -18.46 4.75
C GLU A 89 11.58 -19.55 3.97
N SER A 90 10.87 -19.15 2.92
CA SER A 90 10.32 -20.14 2.00
C SER A 90 11.51 -20.73 1.25
N VAL A 91 11.76 -22.02 1.42
CA VAL A 91 12.81 -22.74 0.71
C VAL A 91 12.43 -22.77 -0.77
N THR A 92 12.81 -21.73 -1.49
CA THR A 92 12.97 -21.72 -2.93
C THR A 92 14.37 -21.19 -3.18
N ARG A 93 15.33 -22.13 -3.15
CA ARG A 93 16.60 -22.00 -3.85
C ARG A 93 16.32 -21.89 -5.34
#